data_AF-E3HYE6-F1
#
_entry.id   AF-E3HYE6-F1
#
_cell.length_a   1.000
_cell.length_b   1.000
_cell.length_c   1.000
_cell.angle_alpha   90.00
_cell.angle_beta   90.00
_cell.angle_gamma   90.00
#
_symmetry.space_group_name_H-M   'P 1'
#
loop_
_entity.id
_entity.type
_entity.pdbx_description
1 polymer ?
#
loop_
_entity_poly.entity_id
_entity_poly.type
_entity_poly.pdbx_seq_one_letter_code
_entity_poly.pdbx_strand_id
1 'polypeptide(L)'
;MTTPQNRLWRVVLPWEQDDEGHFDTDVYAPTPESACLAAAAIMLDHDEHSGLESQAERDAWIKGRADEAVCVVDVRENALQDLRALFAHELGIGADCANAETICWEALRSVIRLHRSHLLTGRQEVQARQAYRVTRMADDGPRVHMDALRTLPMAVIEARAQGAPYEVQIL
;
A
#
# COMPACT_ATOMS: atom_id res chain seq x y z
N MET A 1 14.01 -13.34 -25.00
CA MET A 1 12.63 -13.44 -24.46
C MET A 1 12.67 -12.87 -23.05
N THR A 2 12.09 -11.70 -22.83
CA THR A 2 11.96 -11.11 -21.49
C THR A 2 10.82 -11.82 -20.77
N THR A 3 11.11 -12.45 -19.64
CA THR A 3 10.09 -13.00 -18.74
C THR A 3 9.14 -11.87 -18.34
N PRO A 4 7.81 -12.03 -18.50
CA PRO A 4 6.88 -11.00 -18.05
C PRO A 4 7.03 -10.83 -16.54
N GLN A 5 7.33 -9.60 -16.10
CA GLN A 5 7.43 -9.29 -14.68
C GLN A 5 6.05 -9.38 -14.05
N ASN A 6 5.92 -10.12 -12.95
CA ASN A 6 4.69 -10.14 -12.17
C ASN A 6 4.36 -8.73 -11.70
N ARG A 7 3.11 -8.34 -11.88
CA ARG A 7 2.54 -7.07 -11.43
C ARG A 7 1.45 -7.34 -10.39
N LEU A 8 1.17 -6.34 -9.57
CA LEU A 8 0.06 -6.41 -8.62
C LEU A 8 -1.20 -5.91 -9.30
N TRP A 9 -2.21 -6.77 -9.33
CA TRP A 9 -3.52 -6.50 -9.90
C TRP A 9 -4.57 -6.48 -8.79
N ARG A 10 -5.51 -5.56 -8.87
CA ARG A 10 -6.76 -5.63 -8.11
C ARG A 10 -7.83 -6.21 -9.03
N VAL A 11 -8.48 -7.28 -8.59
CA VAL A 11 -9.55 -7.95 -9.34
C VAL A 11 -10.82 -7.92 -8.52
N VAL A 12 -11.92 -7.58 -9.18
CA VAL A 12 -13.27 -7.62 -8.61
C VAL A 12 -14.11 -8.63 -9.40
N LEU A 13 -14.63 -9.64 -8.70
CA LEU A 13 -15.52 -10.65 -9.25
C LEU A 13 -16.91 -10.51 -8.60
N PRO A 14 -18.01 -10.82 -9.31
CA PRO A 14 -19.33 -10.95 -8.70
C PRO A 14 -19.32 -12.03 -7.61
N TRP A 15 -19.96 -11.78 -6.47
CA TRP A 15 -20.15 -12.78 -5.41
C TRP A 15 -21.62 -13.12 -5.28
N GLU A 16 -21.99 -14.32 -5.74
CA GLU A 16 -23.36 -14.85 -5.71
C GLU A 16 -23.64 -15.57 -4.38
N GLN A 17 -23.68 -14.83 -3.27
CA GLN A 17 -24.35 -15.29 -2.06
C GLN A 17 -25.62 -14.49 -1.84
N ASP A 18 -26.51 -14.96 -0.96
CA ASP A 18 -27.83 -14.37 -0.66
C ASP A 18 -27.76 -12.87 -0.28
N ASP A 19 -26.58 -12.41 0.14
CA ASP A 19 -26.23 -10.99 0.20
C ASP A 19 -25.47 -10.60 -1.08
N GLU A 20 -26.15 -9.96 -2.04
CA GLU A 20 -25.54 -9.45 -3.29
C GLU A 20 -24.24 -8.69 -2.99
N GLY A 21 -23.10 -9.21 -3.46
CA GLY A 21 -21.79 -8.70 -3.10
C GLY A 21 -20.77 -8.78 -4.23
N HIS A 22 -19.57 -8.27 -3.95
CA HIS A 22 -18.42 -8.40 -4.83
C HIS A 22 -17.29 -9.06 -4.05
N PHE A 23 -16.57 -9.96 -4.71
CA PHE A 23 -15.27 -10.42 -4.26
C PHE A 23 -14.21 -9.44 -4.73
N ASP A 24 -13.44 -8.85 -3.82
CA ASP A 24 -12.27 -8.07 -4.18
C ASP A 24 -10.99 -8.69 -3.60
N THR A 25 -9.97 -8.83 -4.44
CA THR A 25 -8.67 -9.31 -3.99
C THR A 25 -7.54 -8.72 -4.82
N ASP A 26 -6.38 -8.60 -4.18
CA ASP A 26 -5.13 -8.20 -4.84
C ASP A 26 -4.29 -9.46 -5.15
N VAL A 27 -3.80 -9.58 -6.39
CA VAL A 27 -3.10 -10.77 -6.91
C VAL A 27 -1.87 -10.38 -7.71
N TYR A 28 -0.78 -11.13 -7.51
CA TYR A 28 0.43 -10.98 -8.31
C TYR A 28 0.39 -11.88 -9.55
N ALA A 29 0.36 -11.28 -10.73
CA ALA A 29 0.27 -12.01 -11.99
C ALA A 29 0.99 -11.30 -13.14
N PRO A 30 1.47 -12.03 -14.16
CA PRO A 30 2.14 -11.44 -15.32
C PRO A 30 1.18 -10.69 -16.26
N THR A 31 -0.10 -11.04 -16.26
CA THR A 31 -1.12 -10.47 -17.16
C THR A 31 -2.45 -10.28 -16.42
N PRO A 32 -3.36 -9.42 -16.91
CA PRO A 32 -4.69 -9.27 -16.31
C PRO A 32 -5.49 -10.58 -16.34
N GLU A 33 -5.40 -11.37 -17.41
CA GLU A 33 -6.14 -12.64 -17.50
C GLU A 33 -5.66 -13.65 -16.45
N SER A 34 -4.34 -13.74 -16.24
CA SER A 34 -3.78 -14.60 -15.19
C SER A 34 -4.10 -14.09 -13.78
N ALA A 35 -4.30 -12.78 -13.61
CA ALA A 35 -4.82 -12.22 -12.37
C ALA A 35 -6.27 -12.64 -12.11
N CYS A 36 -7.15 -12.58 -13.11
CA CYS A 36 -8.54 -13.03 -12.97
C CYS A 36 -8.64 -14.50 -12.60
N LEU A 37 -7.86 -15.36 -13.25
CA LEU A 37 -7.81 -16.80 -12.94
C LEU A 37 -7.33 -17.04 -11.50
N ALA A 38 -6.31 -16.31 -11.05
CA ALA A 38 -5.83 -16.41 -9.67
C ALA A 38 -6.87 -15.91 -8.66
N ALA A 39 -7.55 -14.80 -8.95
CA ALA A 39 -8.61 -14.26 -8.09
C ALA A 39 -9.80 -15.23 -7.99
N ALA A 40 -10.22 -15.82 -9.10
CA ALA A 40 -11.27 -16.83 -9.12
C ALA A 40 -10.86 -18.10 -8.37
N ALA A 41 -9.59 -18.54 -8.47
CA ALA A 41 -9.10 -19.67 -7.67
C ALA A 41 -9.16 -19.38 -6.16
N ILE A 42 -8.77 -18.16 -5.74
CA ILE A 42 -8.88 -17.73 -4.34
C ILE A 42 -10.35 -17.68 -3.92
N MET A 43 -11.24 -17.17 -4.78
CA MET A 43 -12.68 -17.13 -4.53
C MET A 43 -13.25 -18.54 -4.32
N LEU A 44 -12.83 -19.52 -5.13
CA LEU A 44 -13.23 -20.92 -4.97
C LEU A 44 -12.77 -21.50 -3.63
N ASP A 45 -11.56 -21.15 -3.19
CA ASP A 45 -11.02 -21.61 -1.90
C ASP A 45 -11.78 -21.02 -0.71
N HIS A 46 -12.45 -19.87 -0.89
CA HIS A 46 -13.36 -19.29 0.10
C HIS A 46 -14.78 -19.88 0.04
N ASP A 47 -15.14 -20.58 -1.05
CA ASP A 47 -16.40 -21.29 -1.18
C ASP A 47 -16.26 -22.74 -0.69
N GLU A 48 -16.32 -22.89 0.65
CA GLU A 48 -16.26 -24.19 1.34
C GLU A 48 -17.36 -25.17 0.92
N HIS A 49 -18.40 -24.72 0.19
CA HIS A 49 -19.55 -25.53 -0.23
C HIS A 49 -19.59 -25.83 -1.73
N SER A 50 -18.54 -25.46 -2.48
CA SER A 50 -18.52 -25.54 -3.95
C SER A 50 -18.82 -26.94 -4.52
N GLY A 51 -18.65 -28.02 -3.75
CA GLY A 51 -19.10 -29.37 -4.11
C GLY A 51 -18.40 -29.95 -5.35
N LEU A 52 -17.31 -29.33 -5.81
CA LEU A 52 -16.57 -29.73 -7.01
C LEU A 52 -15.60 -30.86 -6.66
N GLU A 53 -15.86 -32.05 -7.20
CA GLU A 53 -15.09 -33.26 -6.88
C GLU A 53 -13.88 -33.47 -7.80
N SER A 54 -13.94 -32.95 -9.04
CA SER A 54 -12.88 -33.14 -10.03
C SER A 54 -12.07 -31.88 -10.33
N GLN A 55 -10.79 -32.05 -10.69
CA GLN A 55 -9.94 -30.93 -11.10
C GLN A 55 -10.46 -30.22 -12.35
N ALA A 56 -11.05 -30.96 -13.30
CA ALA A 56 -11.59 -30.38 -14.52
C ALA A 56 -12.80 -29.47 -14.25
N GLU A 57 -13.65 -29.83 -13.30
CA GLU A 57 -14.77 -28.98 -12.86
C GLU A 57 -14.28 -27.71 -12.15
N ARG A 58 -13.26 -27.84 -11.29
CA ARG A 58 -12.61 -26.70 -10.64
C ARG A 58 -12.04 -25.73 -11.68
N ASP A 59 -11.30 -26.24 -12.66
CA ASP A 59 -10.69 -25.42 -13.71
C ASP A 59 -11.76 -24.72 -14.58
N ALA A 60 -12.86 -25.42 -14.88
CA ALA A 60 -13.98 -24.85 -15.63
C ALA A 60 -14.72 -23.76 -14.83
N TRP A 61 -14.93 -23.97 -13.54
CA TRP A 61 -15.54 -22.99 -12.64
C TRP A 61 -14.66 -21.74 -12.52
N ILE A 62 -13.36 -21.92 -12.26
CA ILE A 62 -12.38 -20.82 -12.15
C ILE A 62 -12.38 -19.99 -13.42
N LYS A 63 -12.37 -20.64 -14.58
CA LYS A 63 -12.40 -19.94 -15.86
C LYS A 63 -13.70 -19.17 -16.05
N GLY A 64 -14.85 -19.79 -15.78
CA GLY A 64 -16.16 -19.12 -15.88
C GLY A 64 -16.23 -17.87 -15.01
N ARG A 65 -15.79 -17.96 -13.75
CA ARG A 65 -15.76 -16.80 -12.83
C ARG A 65 -14.74 -15.75 -13.23
N ALA A 66 -13.56 -16.15 -13.73
CA ALA A 66 -12.57 -15.21 -14.22
C ALA A 66 -13.08 -14.38 -15.42
N ASP A 67 -13.89 -14.99 -16.30
CA ASP A 67 -14.50 -14.32 -17.45
C ASP A 67 -15.61 -13.33 -17.04
N GLU A 68 -16.16 -13.47 -15.82
CA GLU A 68 -17.16 -12.57 -15.23
C GLU A 68 -16.56 -11.37 -14.48
N ALA A 69 -15.23 -11.21 -14.49
CA ALA A 69 -14.56 -10.12 -13.79
C ALA A 69 -15.10 -8.75 -14.23
N VAL A 70 -15.58 -7.97 -13.25
CA VAL A 70 -16.18 -6.64 -13.51
C VAL A 70 -15.14 -5.54 -13.48
N CYS A 71 -14.01 -5.76 -12.81
CA CYS A 71 -12.92 -4.79 -12.72
C CYS A 71 -11.57 -5.51 -12.57
N VAL A 72 -10.59 -5.11 -13.38
CA VAL A 72 -9.22 -5.65 -13.35
C VAL A 72 -8.26 -4.49 -13.57
N VAL A 73 -7.48 -4.16 -12.55
CA VAL A 73 -6.69 -2.93 -12.53
C VAL A 73 -5.26 -3.20 -12.10
N ASP A 74 -4.28 -2.73 -12.87
CA ASP A 74 -2.88 -2.69 -12.43
C ASP A 74 -2.77 -1.64 -11.32
N VAL A 75 -2.50 -2.09 -10.10
CA VAL A 75 -2.47 -1.24 -8.91
C VAL A 75 -1.43 -0.13 -9.04
N ARG A 76 -0.30 -0.41 -9.70
CA ARG A 76 0.77 0.57 -9.88
C ARG A 76 0.36 1.63 -10.89
N GLU A 77 -0.21 1.22 -12.02
CA GLU A 77 -0.66 2.17 -13.05
C GLU A 77 -1.82 3.02 -12.54
N ASN A 78 -2.78 2.43 -11.81
CA ASN A 78 -3.89 3.17 -11.22
C ASN A 78 -3.43 4.15 -10.14
N ALA A 79 -2.58 3.71 -9.21
CA ALA A 79 -2.02 4.61 -8.20
C ALA A 79 -1.22 5.75 -8.85
N LEU A 80 -0.50 5.46 -9.95
CA LEU A 80 0.20 6.50 -10.70
C LEU A 80 -0.80 7.50 -11.28
N GLN A 81 -1.89 7.05 -11.91
CA GLN A 81 -2.96 7.89 -12.45
C GLN A 81 -3.61 8.77 -11.37
N ASP A 82 -3.99 8.18 -10.24
CA ASP A 82 -4.57 8.90 -9.11
C ASP A 82 -3.62 9.98 -8.58
N LEU A 83 -2.34 9.63 -8.42
CA LEU A 83 -1.33 10.58 -7.98
C LEU A 83 -1.05 11.67 -9.03
N ARG A 84 -1.19 11.37 -10.33
CA ARG A 84 -1.15 12.42 -11.37
C ARG A 84 -2.29 13.39 -11.16
N ALA A 85 -3.51 12.89 -11.00
CA ALA A 85 -4.70 13.71 -10.85
C ALA A 85 -4.61 14.60 -9.60
N LEU A 86 -4.15 14.03 -8.49
CA LEU A 86 -3.99 14.75 -7.22
C LEU A 86 -2.93 15.86 -7.26
N PHE A 87 -1.86 15.66 -8.02
CA PHE A 87 -0.71 16.59 -8.06
C PHE A 87 -0.50 17.25 -9.42
N ALA A 88 -1.49 17.20 -10.31
CA ALA A 88 -1.36 17.73 -11.67
C ALA A 88 -0.97 19.21 -11.66
N HIS A 89 -1.54 19.98 -10.73
CA HIS A 89 -1.27 21.39 -10.57
C HIS A 89 0.17 21.66 -10.10
N GLU A 90 0.61 20.96 -9.06
CA GLU A 90 1.95 21.08 -8.46
C GLU A 90 3.05 20.57 -9.40
N LEU A 91 2.73 19.59 -10.25
CA LEU A 91 3.62 19.06 -11.26
C LEU A 91 3.62 19.88 -12.55
N GLY A 92 2.81 20.95 -12.64
CA GLY A 92 2.69 21.79 -13.83
C GLY A 92 2.13 21.03 -15.05
N ILE A 93 1.41 19.93 -14.82
CA ILE A 93 0.81 19.11 -15.87
C ILE A 93 -0.52 19.76 -16.25
N GLY A 94 -0.50 20.53 -17.34
CA GLY A 94 -1.70 21.09 -17.96
C GLY A 94 -2.51 20.02 -18.71
N ALA A 95 -3.80 20.29 -18.94
CA ALA A 95 -4.72 19.39 -19.64
C ALA A 95 -4.25 18.97 -21.05
N ASP A 96 -3.39 19.77 -21.69
CA ASP A 96 -2.88 19.56 -23.05
C ASP A 96 -1.54 18.80 -23.11
N CYS A 97 -1.04 18.28 -21.99
CA CYS A 97 0.26 17.62 -21.95
C CYS A 97 0.19 16.20 -22.55
N ALA A 98 0.32 16.11 -23.87
CA ALA A 98 0.31 14.86 -24.65
C ALA A 98 1.40 13.85 -24.22
N ASN A 99 2.42 14.29 -23.50
CA ASN A 99 3.46 13.43 -22.93
C ASN A 99 3.06 12.97 -21.53
N ALA A 100 1.96 12.24 -21.43
CA ALA A 100 1.45 11.66 -20.19
C ALA A 100 2.24 10.44 -19.71
N GLU A 101 3.42 10.13 -20.26
CA GLU A 101 4.04 8.82 -20.07
C GLU A 101 5.03 8.73 -18.91
N THR A 102 5.64 9.82 -18.43
CA THR A 102 6.73 9.69 -17.44
C THR A 102 6.58 10.68 -16.29
N ILE A 103 5.71 10.34 -15.32
CA ILE A 103 5.89 10.92 -13.99
C ILE A 103 7.01 10.12 -13.32
N CYS A 104 8.12 10.80 -13.06
CA CYS A 104 9.22 10.23 -12.31
C CYS A 104 8.72 9.84 -10.91
N TRP A 105 8.87 8.56 -10.56
CA TRP A 105 8.49 8.04 -9.24
C TRP A 105 9.19 8.78 -8.10
N GLU A 106 10.38 9.32 -8.34
CA GLU A 106 11.11 10.14 -7.36
C GLU A 106 10.48 11.52 -7.17
N ALA A 107 10.01 12.15 -8.25
CA ALA A 107 9.26 13.41 -8.16
C ALA A 107 7.97 13.20 -7.37
N LEU A 108 7.24 12.13 -7.68
CA LEU A 108 6.01 11.76 -6.98
C LEU A 108 6.24 11.46 -5.49
N ARG A 109 7.30 10.72 -5.17
CA ARG A 109 7.71 10.44 -3.78
C ARG A 109 8.07 11.73 -3.04
N SER A 110 8.68 12.69 -3.71
CA SER A 110 9.05 13.98 -3.12
C SER A 110 7.81 14.82 -2.81
N VAL A 111 6.82 14.83 -3.72
CA VAL A 111 5.54 15.50 -3.54
C VAL A 111 4.72 14.83 -2.43
N ILE A 112 4.59 13.49 -2.42
CA ILE A 112 3.92 12.76 -1.32
C ILE A 112 4.59 13.09 0.02
N ARG A 113 5.93 13.13 0.08
CA ARG A 113 6.65 13.49 1.31
C ARG A 113 6.35 14.92 1.75
N LEU A 114 6.26 15.85 0.81
CA LEU A 114 5.94 17.26 1.09
C LEU A 114 4.52 17.42 1.62
N HIS A 115 3.56 16.68 1.05
CA HIS A 115 2.14 16.77 1.37
C HIS A 115 1.63 15.69 2.35
N ARG A 116 2.52 14.86 2.92
CA ARG A 116 2.16 13.73 3.80
C ARG A 116 1.28 14.14 4.99
N SER A 117 1.52 15.31 5.55
CA SER A 117 0.75 15.85 6.68
C SER A 117 -0.68 16.21 6.28
N HIS A 118 -0.92 16.54 5.01
CA HIS A 118 -2.23 16.88 4.45
C HIS A 118 -2.99 15.65 3.94
N LEU A 119 -2.28 14.58 3.55
CA LEU A 119 -2.90 13.31 3.14
C LEU A 119 -3.30 12.43 4.33
N LEU A 120 -2.56 12.52 5.44
CA LEU A 120 -2.77 11.69 6.63
C LEU A 120 -3.59 12.40 7.73
N THR A 121 -4.14 13.59 7.46
CA THR A 121 -4.78 14.45 8.48
C THR A 121 -6.15 13.96 8.97
N GLY A 122 -6.62 12.81 8.51
CA GLY A 122 -7.80 12.13 9.07
C GLY A 122 -7.51 11.23 10.27
N ARG A 123 -6.25 10.88 10.53
CA ARG A 123 -5.84 10.18 11.75
C ARG A 123 -5.06 11.16 12.61
N GLN A 124 -5.79 11.93 13.43
CA GLN A 124 -5.34 12.08 14.81
C GLN A 124 -5.29 10.66 15.40
N GLU A 125 -4.27 9.88 15.07
CA GLU A 125 -3.81 8.91 16.03
C GLU A 125 -3.50 9.74 17.25
N VAL A 126 -4.32 9.58 18.29
CA VAL A 126 -3.89 9.80 19.65
C VAL A 126 -2.66 8.91 19.79
N GLN A 127 -1.50 9.42 19.38
CA GLN A 127 -0.22 8.77 19.59
C GLN A 127 -0.12 8.73 21.10
N ALA A 128 -0.50 7.58 21.67
CA ALA A 128 -0.52 7.38 23.10
C ALA A 128 0.87 7.77 23.58
N ARG A 129 0.92 8.76 24.48
CA ARG A 129 2.20 9.15 25.04
C ARG A 129 2.75 7.94 25.76
N GLN A 130 3.89 7.44 25.31
CA GLN A 130 4.60 6.33 25.93
C GLN A 130 5.80 6.90 26.67
N ALA A 131 6.23 6.20 27.71
CA ALA A 131 7.47 6.57 28.38
C ALA A 131 8.62 6.20 27.46
N TYR A 132 9.40 7.20 27.03
CA TYR A 132 10.61 6.96 26.25
C TYR A 132 11.81 7.38 27.07
N ARG A 133 12.87 6.57 26.97
CA ARG A 133 14.20 6.89 27.47
C ARG A 133 15.06 7.35 26.30
N VAL A 134 15.51 8.60 26.36
CA VAL A 134 16.54 9.11 25.45
C VAL A 134 17.88 8.97 26.15
N THR A 135 18.79 8.21 25.55
CA THR A 135 20.17 8.07 26.01
C THR A 135 21.08 8.83 25.07
N ARG A 136 21.75 9.86 25.60
CA ARG A 136 22.81 10.53 24.85
C ARG A 136 24.06 9.65 24.85
N MET A 137 24.54 9.34 23.66
CA MET A 137 25.77 8.60 23.43
C MET A 137 26.87 9.63 23.13
N ALA A 138 27.61 10.03 24.15
CA ALA A 138 28.85 10.79 23.97
C ALA A 138 30.02 9.80 24.02
N ASP A 139 30.95 9.91 23.08
CA ASP A 139 32.07 8.95 22.98
C ASP A 139 33.04 9.02 24.18
N ASP A 140 33.04 10.11 24.97
CA ASP A 140 33.92 10.30 26.13
C ASP A 140 33.20 10.87 27.39
N GLY A 141 31.87 10.70 27.52
CA GLY A 141 31.09 11.25 28.64
C GLY A 141 30.13 10.25 29.29
N PRO A 142 29.70 10.48 30.55
CA PRO A 142 28.69 9.64 31.19
C PRO A 142 27.39 9.66 30.39
N ARG A 143 26.77 8.49 30.19
CA ARG A 143 25.47 8.37 29.52
C ARG A 143 24.43 9.15 30.32
N VAL A 144 23.81 10.13 29.67
CA VAL A 144 22.72 10.90 30.27
C VAL A 144 21.41 10.29 29.79
N HIS A 145 20.58 9.86 30.75
CA HIS A 145 19.26 9.31 30.50
C HIS A 145 18.19 10.36 30.83
N MET A 146 17.22 10.50 29.93
CA MET A 146 16.07 11.34 30.17
C MET A 146 14.80 10.54 29.86
N ASP A 147 14.02 10.27 30.90
CA ASP A 147 12.76 9.54 30.81
C ASP A 147 11.60 10.54 30.75
N ALA A 148 10.78 10.47 29.71
CA ALA A 148 9.62 11.35 29.59
C ALA A 148 8.44 10.69 28.88
N LEU A 149 7.23 11.01 29.34
CA LEU A 149 5.97 10.60 28.72
C LEU A 149 5.68 11.49 27.50
N ARG A 150 6.08 11.06 26.31
CA ARG A 150 5.97 11.84 25.06
C ARG A 150 5.55 10.94 23.91
N THR A 151 5.40 11.51 22.72
CA THR A 151 5.28 10.72 21.49
C THR A 151 6.67 10.43 20.92
N LEU A 152 6.83 9.33 20.19
CA LEU A 152 8.12 8.99 19.55
C LEU A 152 8.68 10.14 18.68
N PRO A 153 7.88 10.85 17.86
CA PRO A 153 8.39 12.00 17.10
C PRO A 153 8.97 13.11 17.99
N MET A 154 8.35 13.42 19.12
CA MET A 154 8.87 14.43 20.06
C MET A 154 10.19 13.97 20.70
N ALA A 155 10.26 12.72 21.15
CA ALA A 155 11.48 12.16 21.73
C ALA A 155 12.66 12.21 20.74
N VAL A 156 12.41 11.90 19.46
CA VAL A 156 13.42 11.96 18.40
C VAL A 156 13.83 13.40 18.07
N ILE A 157 12.89 14.34 18.00
CA ILE A 157 13.20 15.76 17.73
C ILE A 157 14.07 16.35 18.84
N GLU A 158 13.73 16.09 20.10
CA GLU A 158 14.50 16.56 21.26
C GLU A 158 15.89 15.93 21.31
N ALA A 159 16.01 14.63 21.02
CA ALA A 159 17.29 13.96 20.98
C ALA A 159 18.20 14.53 19.88
N ARG A 160 17.64 14.87 18.70
CA ARG A 160 18.37 15.56 17.63
C ARG A 160 18.81 16.96 18.01
N ALA A 161 17.98 17.71 18.72
CA ALA A 161 18.31 19.07 19.15
C ALA A 161 19.53 19.12 20.09
N GLN A 162 19.89 18.01 20.73
CA GLN A 162 21.07 17.89 21.60
C GLN A 162 22.39 17.71 20.82
N GLY A 163 22.34 17.54 19.49
CA GLY A 163 23.52 17.61 18.61
C GLY A 163 24.56 16.49 18.80
N ALA A 164 24.19 15.38 19.44
CA ALA A 164 25.07 14.23 19.66
C ALA A 164 24.36 12.92 19.24
N PRO A 165 25.09 11.82 18.99
CA PRO A 165 24.49 10.50 18.79
C PRO A 165 23.58 10.15 19.97
N TYR A 166 22.43 9.54 19.68
CA TYR A 166 21.41 9.25 20.67
C TYR A 166 20.72 7.92 20.39
N GLU A 167 20.24 7.28 21.45
CA GLU A 167 19.39 6.10 21.41
C GLU A 167 18.04 6.45 22.05
N VAL A 168 16.94 6.00 21.44
CA VAL A 168 15.59 6.16 21.99
C VAL A 168 15.02 4.77 22.25
N GLN A 169 14.74 4.47 23.52
CA GLN A 169 14.15 3.21 23.95
C GLN A 169 12.73 3.44 24.48
N ILE A 170 11.80 2.53 24.16
CA ILE A 170 10.45 2.51 24.73
C ILE A 170 10.53 1.81 26.10
N LEU A 171 9.95 2.41 27.13
CA LEU A 171 9.86 1.83 28.49
C LEU A 171 8.54 1.10 28.70
#